data_AF-A0A9Q0V7H8-F1
#
_entry.id   AF-A0A9Q0V7H8-F1
#
_cell.length_a   1.000
_cell.length_b   1.000
_cell.length_c   1.000
_cell.angle_alpha   90.00
_cell.angle_beta   90.00
_cell.angle_gamma   90.00
#
_symmetry.space_group_name_H-M   'P 1'
#
loop_
_entity.id
_entity.type
_entity.pdbx_description
1 polymer ?
#
loop_
_entity_poly.entity_id
_entity_poly.type
_entity_poly.pdbx_seq_one_letter_code
_entity_poly.pdbx_strand_id
1 'polypeptide(L)'
;MPIRNIAVGHYHEATQPDALRAALAEFISTLIFVFAGEGSGMAFSKLTDGASNTPAGLIAAAIAHAFALFVAVSVGANISGGHVNPAVTFGAFIGGNITLLRGILYWIAQLLGSTVACLLLKFATGGLETSAFSLSTGVGVWNAFVLEIVMTFGLVYTVYATAVDPKKGNLGIIAPIAIGFIVGANILVGRCI
;
A
#
# COMPACT_ATOMS: atom_id res chain seq x y z
N MET A 1 20.46 -8.33 -16.06
CA MET A 1 19.89 -7.07 -16.60
C MET A 1 20.79 -5.95 -16.10
N PRO A 2 21.22 -4.99 -16.92
CA PRO A 2 21.90 -3.82 -16.40
C PRO A 2 20.91 -3.09 -15.48
N ILE A 3 21.38 -2.65 -14.32
CA ILE A 3 20.65 -1.72 -13.46
C ILE A 3 20.30 -0.53 -14.37
N ARG A 4 19.02 -0.29 -14.64
CA ARG A 4 18.61 0.93 -15.35
C ARG A 4 19.09 2.10 -14.51
N ASN A 5 19.78 3.04 -15.13
CA ASN A 5 20.31 4.22 -14.44
C ASN A 5 19.18 4.91 -13.68
N ILE A 6 19.38 5.12 -12.38
CA ILE A 6 18.48 5.89 -11.53
C ILE A 6 18.29 7.27 -12.18
N ALA A 7 17.03 7.67 -12.40
CA ALA A 7 16.69 8.91 -13.08
C ALA A 7 16.12 9.93 -12.09
N VAL A 8 16.69 11.13 -12.05
CA VAL A 8 16.17 12.21 -11.19
C VAL A 8 14.84 12.78 -11.72
N GLY A 9 14.68 12.83 -13.04
CA GLY A 9 13.56 13.51 -13.71
C GLY A 9 13.87 14.97 -14.02
N HIS A 10 12.91 15.68 -14.64
CA HIS A 10 13.02 17.09 -14.99
C HIS A 10 11.89 17.88 -14.34
N TYR A 11 12.12 19.11 -13.89
CA TYR A 11 11.12 19.91 -13.17
C TYR A 11 9.76 20.03 -13.91
N HIS A 12 9.78 20.08 -15.24
CA HIS A 12 8.58 20.15 -16.07
C HIS A 12 7.75 18.84 -16.02
N GLU A 13 8.35 17.70 -15.68
CA GLU A 13 7.63 16.43 -15.50
C GLU A 13 6.50 16.59 -14.47
N ALA A 14 6.73 17.34 -13.39
CA ALA A 14 5.73 17.53 -12.35
C ALA A 14 4.48 18.31 -12.79
N THR A 15 4.58 19.08 -13.87
CA THR A 15 3.47 19.84 -14.43
C THR A 15 2.85 19.15 -15.65
N GLN A 16 3.36 17.98 -16.06
CA GLN A 16 2.80 17.27 -17.19
C GLN A 16 1.43 16.67 -16.84
N PRO A 17 0.45 16.71 -17.75
CA PRO A 17 -0.88 16.17 -17.51
C PRO A 17 -0.88 14.68 -17.14
N ASP A 18 0.04 13.87 -17.68
CA ASP A 18 0.15 12.45 -17.35
C ASP A 18 0.64 12.24 -15.91
N ALA A 19 1.63 13.00 -15.47
CA ALA A 19 2.15 12.94 -14.10
C ALA A 19 1.09 13.36 -13.08
N LEU A 20 0.32 14.42 -13.37
CA LEU A 20 -0.78 14.88 -12.52
C LEU A 20 -1.93 13.86 -12.47
N ARG A 21 -2.31 13.27 -13.61
CA ARG A 21 -3.31 12.19 -13.64
C ARG A 21 -2.86 10.98 -12.84
N ALA A 22 -1.58 10.62 -12.95
CA ALA A 22 -1.01 9.51 -12.21
C ALA A 22 -0.93 9.79 -10.70
N ALA A 23 -0.56 11.01 -10.29
CA ALA A 23 -0.60 11.40 -8.88
C ALA A 23 -2.05 11.37 -8.34
N LEU A 24 -3.04 11.84 -9.11
CA LEU A 24 -4.44 11.73 -8.72
C LEU A 24 -4.90 10.26 -8.60
N ALA A 25 -4.46 9.39 -9.51
CA ALA A 25 -4.75 7.96 -9.44
C ALA A 25 -4.14 7.32 -8.18
N GLU A 26 -2.91 7.68 -7.81
CA GLU A 26 -2.27 7.23 -6.56
C GLU A 26 -3.03 7.73 -5.32
N PHE A 27 -3.48 8.99 -5.33
CA PHE A 27 -4.29 9.56 -4.25
C PHE A 27 -5.59 8.76 -4.06
N ILE A 28 -6.36 8.57 -5.13
CA ILE A 28 -7.65 7.85 -5.09
C ILE A 28 -7.44 6.39 -4.68
N SER A 29 -6.44 5.72 -5.26
CA SER A 29 -6.16 4.31 -4.97
C SER A 29 -5.74 4.12 -3.51
N THR A 30 -4.89 5.02 -2.98
CA THR A 30 -4.47 4.96 -1.58
C THR A 30 -5.60 5.29 -0.63
N LEU A 31 -6.48 6.23 -0.99
CA LEU A 31 -7.70 6.53 -0.25
C LEU A 31 -8.59 5.28 -0.14
N ILE A 32 -8.86 4.60 -1.26
CA ILE A 32 -9.67 3.36 -1.28
C ILE A 32 -9.03 2.28 -0.39
N PHE A 33 -7.72 2.08 -0.54
CA PHE A 33 -6.97 1.07 0.21
C PHE A 33 -7.06 1.32 1.72
N VAL A 34 -6.71 2.53 2.17
CA VAL A 34 -6.68 2.89 3.59
C VAL A 34 -8.08 2.95 4.18
N PHE A 35 -9.07 3.49 3.45
CA PHE A 35 -10.45 3.60 3.94
C PHE A 35 -11.03 2.21 4.25
N ALA A 36 -10.81 1.23 3.37
CA ALA A 36 -11.28 -0.13 3.59
C ALA A 36 -10.46 -0.88 4.65
N GLY A 37 -9.13 -0.73 4.63
CA GLY A 37 -8.23 -1.35 5.59
C GLY A 37 -8.50 -0.91 7.03
N GLU A 38 -8.41 0.40 7.30
CA GLU A 38 -8.67 0.98 8.62
C GLU A 38 -10.13 0.84 9.03
N GLY A 39 -11.06 1.07 8.08
CA GLY A 39 -12.48 0.94 8.33
C GLY A 39 -12.88 -0.46 8.78
N SER A 40 -12.20 -1.51 8.31
CA SER A 40 -12.44 -2.88 8.75
C SER A 40 -12.09 -3.10 10.23
N GLY A 41 -10.97 -2.52 10.69
CA GLY A 41 -10.56 -2.57 12.09
C GLY A 41 -11.53 -1.81 13.00
N MET A 42 -11.96 -0.62 12.57
CA MET A 42 -12.97 0.18 13.26
C MET A 42 -14.32 -0.55 13.35
N ALA A 43 -14.79 -1.12 12.25
CA ALA A 43 -16.02 -1.88 12.19
C ALA A 43 -15.96 -3.10 13.12
N PHE A 44 -14.86 -3.85 13.08
CA PHE A 44 -14.67 -5.00 13.94
C PHE A 44 -14.65 -4.60 15.43
N SER A 45 -13.91 -3.55 15.77
CA SER A 45 -13.87 -3.02 17.14
C SER A 45 -15.25 -2.59 17.63
N LYS A 46 -16.05 -1.96 16.76
CA LYS A 46 -17.41 -1.52 17.08
C LYS A 46 -18.38 -2.69 17.29
N LEU A 47 -18.25 -3.76 16.50
CA LEU A 47 -19.11 -4.95 16.59
C LEU A 47 -18.77 -5.86 17.78
N THR A 48 -17.57 -5.70 18.36
CA THR A 48 -17.04 -6.58 19.39
C THR A 48 -16.71 -5.85 20.69
N ASP A 49 -17.25 -4.66 20.90
CA ASP A 49 -17.05 -3.82 22.08
C ASP A 49 -15.56 -3.65 22.45
N GLY A 50 -14.70 -3.47 21.46
CA GLY A 50 -13.26 -3.26 21.63
C GLY A 50 -12.39 -4.52 21.57
N ALA A 51 -12.95 -5.70 21.29
CA ALA A 51 -12.19 -6.95 21.18
C ALA A 51 -11.45 -7.13 19.83
N SER A 52 -10.84 -6.06 19.30
CA SER A 52 -10.11 -6.08 18.01
C SER A 52 -8.93 -7.05 18.01
N ASN A 53 -8.38 -7.38 19.18
CA ASN A 53 -7.23 -8.28 19.38
C ASN A 53 -7.52 -9.79 19.32
N THR A 54 -8.55 -10.19 18.56
CA THR A 54 -8.92 -11.60 18.36
C THR A 54 -8.43 -12.16 17.02
N PRO A 55 -8.31 -13.49 16.87
CA PRO A 55 -8.01 -14.12 15.58
C PRO A 55 -9.00 -13.72 14.48
N ALA A 56 -10.28 -13.55 14.82
CA ALA A 56 -11.30 -13.09 13.89
C ALA A 56 -11.02 -11.65 13.40
N GLY A 57 -10.61 -10.75 14.29
CA GLY A 57 -10.22 -9.38 13.92
C GLY A 57 -8.99 -9.34 13.01
N LEU A 58 -8.02 -10.23 13.25
CA LEU A 58 -6.84 -10.38 12.39
C LEU A 58 -7.23 -10.82 10.97
N ILE A 59 -8.08 -11.84 10.86
CA ILE A 59 -8.54 -12.35 9.55
C ILE A 59 -9.36 -11.27 8.82
N ALA A 60 -10.24 -10.55 9.54
CA ALA A 60 -11.02 -9.46 8.97
C ALA A 60 -10.12 -8.36 8.39
N ALA A 61 -9.11 -7.91 9.16
CA ALA A 61 -8.16 -6.92 8.70
C ALA A 61 -7.34 -7.41 7.49
N ALA A 62 -6.82 -8.64 7.54
CA ALA A 62 -6.02 -9.22 6.46
C ALA A 62 -6.80 -9.31 5.14
N ILE A 63 -8.05 -9.80 5.17
CA ILE A 63 -8.90 -9.92 3.98
C ILE A 63 -9.28 -8.54 3.45
N ALA A 64 -9.65 -7.60 4.33
CA ALA A 64 -9.99 -6.24 3.93
C ALA A 64 -8.84 -5.55 3.20
N HIS A 65 -7.62 -5.61 3.75
CA HIS A 65 -6.43 -5.06 3.11
C HIS A 65 -6.09 -5.78 1.81
N ALA A 66 -6.22 -7.11 1.76
CA ALA A 66 -5.94 -7.88 0.55
C ALA A 66 -6.84 -7.48 -0.62
N PHE A 67 -8.15 -7.41 -0.37
CA PHE A 67 -9.13 -7.05 -1.39
C PHE A 67 -9.04 -5.58 -1.77
N ALA A 68 -8.88 -4.70 -0.78
CA ALA A 68 -8.75 -3.26 -1.03
C ALA A 68 -7.50 -2.94 -1.84
N LEU A 69 -6.36 -3.56 -1.51
CA LEU A 69 -5.12 -3.35 -2.28
C LEU A 69 -5.21 -3.97 -3.67
N PHE A 70 -5.78 -5.17 -3.81
CA PHE A 70 -6.05 -5.75 -5.12
C PHE A 70 -6.84 -4.78 -6.02
N VAL A 71 -7.94 -4.22 -5.51
CA VAL A 71 -8.76 -3.27 -6.26
C VAL A 71 -8.00 -1.96 -6.52
N ALA A 72 -7.35 -1.38 -5.51
CA ALA A 72 -6.60 -0.13 -5.62
C ALA A 72 -5.49 -0.22 -6.68
N VAL A 73 -4.72 -1.31 -6.68
CA VAL A 73 -3.70 -1.57 -7.71
C VAL A 73 -4.37 -1.74 -9.08
N SER A 74 -5.46 -2.51 -9.16
CA SER A 74 -6.16 -2.76 -10.43
C SER A 74 -6.68 -1.49 -11.10
N VAL A 75 -7.28 -0.57 -10.34
CA VAL A 75 -7.84 0.67 -10.88
C VAL A 75 -6.75 1.71 -11.20
N GLY A 76 -5.62 1.68 -10.49
CA GLY A 76 -4.47 2.55 -10.74
C GLY A 76 -3.49 2.04 -11.82
N ALA A 77 -3.52 0.74 -12.13
CA ALA A 77 -2.48 0.06 -12.92
C ALA A 77 -2.19 0.73 -14.28
N ASN A 78 -3.23 1.11 -15.02
CA ASN A 78 -3.08 1.69 -16.36
C ASN A 78 -2.89 3.22 -16.37
N ILE A 79 -2.86 3.87 -15.20
CA ILE A 79 -2.71 5.33 -15.07
C ILE A 79 -1.39 5.68 -14.36
N SER A 80 -1.16 5.10 -13.18
CA SER A 80 0.04 5.33 -12.36
C SER A 80 0.96 4.12 -12.25
N GLY A 81 0.50 2.94 -12.67
CA GLY A 81 1.14 1.67 -12.31
C GLY A 81 0.62 1.09 -10.98
N GLY A 82 -0.27 1.81 -10.29
CA GLY A 82 -0.92 1.33 -9.07
C GLY A 82 0.05 1.01 -7.95
N HIS A 83 0.91 1.97 -7.57
CA HIS A 83 1.91 1.74 -6.51
C HIS A 83 1.26 1.67 -5.13
N VAL A 84 0.39 2.63 -4.80
CA VAL A 84 -0.45 2.70 -3.58
C VAL A 84 0.36 2.66 -2.26
N ASN A 85 1.69 2.70 -2.35
CA ASN A 85 2.60 2.46 -1.24
C ASN A 85 3.96 3.14 -1.49
N PRO A 86 4.43 3.99 -0.55
CA PRO A 86 5.72 4.66 -0.68
C PRO A 86 6.93 3.73 -0.84
N ALA A 87 6.94 2.56 -0.18
CA ALA A 87 8.01 1.56 -0.29
C ALA A 87 8.02 0.88 -1.66
N VAL A 88 6.84 0.67 -2.27
CA VAL A 88 6.73 0.18 -3.66
C VAL A 88 7.26 1.23 -4.63
N THR A 89 6.88 2.50 -4.46
CA THR A 89 7.43 3.62 -5.24
C THR A 89 8.95 3.74 -5.09
N PHE A 90 9.46 3.61 -3.87
CA PHE A 90 10.89 3.62 -3.61
C PHE A 90 11.60 2.46 -4.32
N GLY A 91 11.07 1.24 -4.20
CA GLY A 91 11.59 0.07 -4.90
C GLY A 91 11.61 0.27 -6.41
N ALA A 92 10.53 0.80 -6.99
CA ALA A 92 10.44 1.14 -8.41
C ALA A 92 11.49 2.19 -8.82
N PHE A 93 11.75 3.18 -7.97
CA PHE A 93 12.76 4.22 -8.22
C PHE A 93 14.18 3.62 -8.24
N ILE A 94 14.52 2.80 -7.25
CA ILE A 94 15.83 2.15 -7.15
C ILE A 94 16.09 1.22 -8.35
N GLY A 95 15.07 0.55 -8.88
CA GLY A 95 15.21 -0.26 -10.10
C GLY A 95 15.04 0.50 -11.42
N GLY A 96 14.94 1.84 -11.37
CA GLY A 96 14.89 2.68 -12.57
C GLY A 96 13.58 2.58 -13.36
N ASN A 97 12.46 2.34 -12.68
CA ASN A 97 11.12 2.22 -13.28
C ASN A 97 10.25 3.47 -13.08
N ILE A 98 10.71 4.42 -12.26
CA ILE A 98 10.10 5.74 -12.05
C ILE A 98 11.22 6.76 -11.77
N THR A 99 11.03 8.02 -12.15
CA THR A 99 11.96 9.10 -11.81
C THR A 99 11.81 9.48 -10.33
N LEU A 100 12.85 10.08 -9.73
CA LEU A 100 12.76 10.61 -8.36
C LEU A 100 11.64 11.62 -8.23
N LEU A 101 11.53 12.55 -9.18
CA LEU A 101 10.53 13.62 -9.13
C LEU A 101 9.10 13.07 -9.17
N ARG A 102 8.81 12.12 -10.08
CA ARG A 102 7.50 11.46 -10.13
C ARG A 102 7.26 10.58 -8.90
N GLY A 103 8.30 9.96 -8.36
CA GLY A 103 8.25 9.23 -7.09
C GLY A 103 7.84 10.13 -5.91
N ILE A 104 8.37 11.34 -5.82
CA ILE A 104 7.99 12.33 -4.80
C ILE A 104 6.51 12.73 -4.95
N LEU A 105 6.03 12.94 -6.19
CA LEU A 105 4.60 13.23 -6.43
C LEU A 105 3.71 12.08 -5.97
N TYR A 106 4.14 10.83 -6.21
CA TYR A 106 3.41 9.65 -5.74
C TYR A 106 3.38 9.60 -4.22
N TRP A 107 4.51 9.84 -3.54
CA TRP A 107 4.54 9.88 -2.08
C TRP A 107 3.60 10.94 -1.51
N ILE A 108 3.60 12.16 -2.07
CA ILE A 108 2.68 13.21 -1.64
C ILE A 108 1.22 12.76 -1.83
N ALA A 109 0.89 12.22 -3.00
CA ALA A 109 -0.46 11.73 -3.30
C ALA A 109 -0.88 10.58 -2.37
N GLN A 110 0.00 9.61 -2.13
CA GLN A 110 -0.25 8.46 -1.26
C GLN A 110 -0.50 8.90 0.19
N LEU A 111 0.36 9.77 0.72
CA LEU A 111 0.23 10.30 2.09
C LEU A 111 -1.05 11.12 2.26
N LEU A 112 -1.39 11.96 1.28
CA LEU A 112 -2.65 12.72 1.28
C LEU A 112 -3.86 11.79 1.18
N GLY A 113 -3.82 10.76 0.32
CA GLY A 113 -4.90 9.80 0.16
C GLY A 113 -5.18 9.03 1.45
N SER A 114 -4.12 8.55 2.11
CA SER A 114 -4.19 7.91 3.43
C SER A 114 -4.78 8.84 4.49
N THR A 115 -4.29 10.08 4.57
CA THR A 115 -4.78 11.07 5.55
C THR A 115 -6.26 11.38 5.35
N VAL A 116 -6.68 11.62 4.10
CA VAL A 116 -8.08 11.90 3.77
C VAL A 116 -8.98 10.70 4.07
N ALA A 117 -8.53 9.47 3.81
CA ALA A 117 -9.28 8.27 4.18
C ALA A 117 -9.57 8.21 5.69
N CYS A 118 -8.56 8.44 6.53
CA CYS A 118 -8.73 8.44 7.98
C CYS A 118 -9.67 9.57 8.46
N LEU A 119 -9.56 10.77 7.87
CA LEU A 119 -10.47 11.89 8.20
C LEU A 119 -11.92 11.58 7.81
N LEU A 120 -12.13 10.99 6.63
CA LEU A 120 -13.45 10.55 6.17
C LEU A 120 -14.03 9.46 7.07
N LEU A 121 -13.22 8.48 7.50
CA LEU A 121 -13.64 7.45 8.45
C LEU A 121 -14.04 8.07 9.78
N LYS A 122 -13.22 8.95 10.35
CA LYS A 122 -13.52 9.64 11.61
C LYS A 122 -14.82 10.42 11.53
N PHE A 123 -15.04 11.14 10.44
CA PHE A 123 -16.29 11.87 10.20
C PHE A 123 -17.49 10.92 10.06
N ALA A 124 -17.40 9.92 9.17
CA ALA A 124 -18.51 9.03 8.83
C ALA A 124 -18.93 8.10 9.98
N THR A 125 -18.01 7.80 10.90
CA THR A 125 -18.26 6.91 12.05
C THR A 125 -18.68 7.64 13.31
N GLY A 126 -18.89 8.96 13.25
CA GLY A 126 -19.29 9.76 14.41
C GLY A 126 -18.14 9.96 15.42
N GLY A 127 -16.90 10.00 14.94
CA GLY A 127 -15.73 10.30 15.78
C GLY A 127 -15.05 9.08 16.39
N LEU A 128 -15.26 7.86 15.86
CA LEU A 128 -14.45 6.71 16.27
C LEU A 128 -12.97 6.97 15.97
N GLU A 129 -12.11 6.46 16.84
CA GLU A 129 -10.66 6.58 16.68
C GLU A 129 -10.15 5.72 15.54
N THR A 130 -9.26 6.31 14.73
CA THR A 130 -8.49 5.60 13.70
C THR A 130 -7.22 5.06 14.35
N SER A 131 -6.97 3.77 14.22
CA SER A 131 -5.83 3.14 14.89
C SER A 131 -4.53 3.44 14.15
N ALA A 132 -3.44 3.58 14.90
CA ALA A 132 -2.09 3.60 14.32
C ALA A 132 -1.45 2.22 14.49
N PHE A 133 -0.60 1.83 13.54
CA PHE A 133 0.26 0.66 13.71
C PHE A 133 1.16 0.86 14.93
N SER A 134 1.18 -0.15 15.80
CA SER A 134 1.97 -0.15 17.03
C SER A 134 2.48 -1.55 17.33
N LEU A 135 3.56 -1.62 18.12
CA LEU A 135 4.15 -2.87 18.56
C LEU A 135 3.21 -3.60 19.53
N SER A 136 3.08 -4.90 19.35
CA SER A 136 2.50 -5.81 20.35
C SER A 136 3.32 -5.77 21.63
N THR A 137 2.63 -6.02 22.75
CA THR A 137 3.25 -6.03 24.08
C THR A 137 4.36 -7.08 24.15
N GLY A 138 5.56 -6.68 24.55
CA GLY A 138 6.71 -7.57 24.71
C GLY A 138 7.55 -7.77 23.45
N VAL A 139 7.23 -7.11 22.33
CA VAL A 139 8.02 -7.18 21.10
C VAL A 139 9.07 -6.06 21.07
N GLY A 140 10.32 -6.43 20.82
CA GLY A 140 11.41 -5.48 20.66
C GLY A 140 11.38 -4.80 19.29
N VAL A 141 11.77 -3.52 19.25
CA VAL A 141 11.82 -2.69 18.03
C VAL A 141 12.60 -3.36 16.90
N TRP A 142 13.73 -4.01 17.21
CA TRP A 142 14.56 -4.69 16.20
C TRP A 142 13.89 -5.93 15.60
N ASN A 143 13.10 -6.66 16.39
CA ASN A 143 12.38 -7.83 15.89
C ASN A 143 11.30 -7.39 14.89
N ALA A 144 10.54 -6.35 15.24
CA ALA A 144 9.56 -5.75 14.36
C ALA A 144 10.18 -5.17 13.10
N PHE A 145 11.31 -4.45 13.24
CA PHE A 145 12.02 -3.88 12.10
C PHE A 145 12.48 -4.95 11.10
N VAL A 146 13.04 -6.06 11.56
CA VAL A 146 13.43 -7.18 10.69
C VAL A 146 12.22 -7.80 10.01
N LEU A 147 11.11 -7.98 10.74
CA LEU A 147 9.90 -8.52 10.16
C LEU A 147 9.33 -7.59 9.07
N GLU A 148 9.27 -6.29 9.32
CA GLU A 148 8.83 -5.29 8.34
C GLU A 148 9.70 -5.27 7.08
N ILE A 149 11.03 -5.44 7.23
CA ILE A 149 11.92 -5.60 6.08
C ILE A 149 11.53 -6.82 5.24
N VAL A 150 11.32 -7.98 5.87
CA VAL A 150 11.01 -9.22 5.17
C VAL A 150 9.65 -9.13 4.47
N MET A 151 8.62 -8.62 5.18
CA MET A 151 7.28 -8.48 4.63
C MET A 151 7.24 -7.45 3.49
N THR A 152 7.88 -6.29 3.67
CA THR A 152 7.94 -5.25 2.64
C THR A 152 8.77 -5.71 1.44
N PHE A 153 9.87 -6.44 1.66
CA PHE A 153 10.61 -7.07 0.57
C PHE A 153 9.73 -8.04 -0.23
N GLY A 154 8.95 -8.89 0.45
CA GLY A 154 8.01 -9.81 -0.20
C GLY A 154 6.96 -9.09 -1.05
N LEU A 155 6.43 -7.97 -0.57
CA LEU A 155 5.53 -7.11 -1.33
C LEU A 155 6.21 -6.52 -2.58
N VAL A 156 7.34 -5.82 -2.39
CA VAL A 156 8.04 -5.15 -3.49
C VAL A 156 8.55 -6.17 -4.51
N TYR A 157 9.04 -7.32 -4.07
CA TYR A 157 9.45 -8.41 -4.95
C TYR A 157 8.26 -8.96 -5.77
N THR A 158 7.09 -9.14 -5.15
CA THR A 158 5.85 -9.53 -5.85
C THR A 158 5.51 -8.51 -6.94
N VAL A 159 5.60 -7.21 -6.66
CA VAL A 159 5.40 -6.14 -7.65
C VAL A 159 6.40 -6.28 -8.80
N TYR A 160 7.68 -6.49 -8.49
CA TYR A 160 8.71 -6.64 -9.52
C TYR A 160 8.46 -7.84 -10.44
N ALA A 161 8.22 -9.01 -9.85
CA ALA A 161 8.07 -10.27 -10.57
C ALA A 161 6.78 -10.33 -11.40
N THR A 162 5.70 -9.70 -10.92
CA THR A 162 4.38 -9.79 -11.56
C THR A 162 4.02 -8.58 -12.42
N ALA A 163 4.45 -7.38 -12.04
CA ALA A 163 4.03 -6.14 -12.70
C ALA A 163 5.16 -5.43 -13.46
N VAL A 164 6.41 -5.47 -12.99
CA VAL A 164 7.50 -4.66 -13.56
C VAL A 164 8.30 -5.42 -14.62
N ASP A 165 8.66 -6.69 -14.38
CA ASP A 165 9.55 -7.45 -15.27
C ASP A 165 8.97 -7.53 -16.70
N PRO A 166 9.70 -7.09 -17.74
CA PRO A 166 9.29 -7.26 -19.13
C PRO A 166 8.98 -8.72 -19.53
N LYS A 167 9.54 -9.69 -18.81
CA LYS A 167 9.34 -11.14 -19.02
C LYS A 167 8.13 -11.71 -18.29
N LYS A 168 7.34 -10.89 -17.58
CA LYS A 168 6.17 -11.33 -16.78
C LYS A 168 5.14 -12.15 -17.56
N GLY A 169 4.99 -11.91 -18.87
CA GLY A 169 3.99 -12.59 -19.70
C GLY A 169 2.60 -12.51 -19.07
N ASN A 170 1.91 -13.66 -18.96
CA ASN A 170 0.58 -13.74 -18.38
C ASN A 170 0.52 -13.44 -16.87
N LEU A 171 1.66 -13.42 -16.16
CA LEU A 171 1.68 -13.01 -14.74
C LEU A 171 1.19 -11.57 -14.55
N GLY A 172 1.35 -10.71 -15.56
CA GLY A 172 0.84 -9.35 -15.54
C GLY A 172 -0.68 -9.26 -15.38
N ILE A 173 -1.42 -10.27 -15.83
CA ILE A 173 -2.89 -10.32 -15.71
C ILE A 173 -3.30 -10.47 -14.24
N ILE A 174 -2.55 -11.27 -13.48
CA ILE A 174 -2.84 -11.55 -12.07
C ILE A 174 -2.00 -10.70 -11.10
N ALA A 175 -1.20 -9.76 -11.61
CA ALA A 175 -0.32 -8.95 -10.76
C ALA A 175 -1.09 -8.22 -9.65
N PRO A 176 -2.22 -7.54 -9.91
CA PRO A 176 -2.95 -6.85 -8.84
C PRO A 176 -3.44 -7.78 -7.74
N ILE A 177 -3.96 -8.98 -8.08
CA ILE A 177 -4.46 -9.92 -7.07
C ILE A 177 -3.32 -10.55 -6.28
N ALA A 178 -2.18 -10.85 -6.93
CA ALA A 178 -0.98 -11.34 -6.25
C ALA A 178 -0.44 -10.29 -5.25
N ILE A 179 -0.39 -9.01 -5.65
CA ILE A 179 0.03 -7.89 -4.80
C ILE A 179 -0.92 -7.71 -3.60
N GLY A 180 -2.24 -7.80 -3.82
CA GLY A 180 -3.20 -7.75 -2.73
C GLY A 180 -3.03 -8.91 -1.74
N PHE A 181 -2.91 -10.13 -2.25
CA PHE A 181 -2.83 -11.34 -1.42
C PHE A 181 -1.54 -11.43 -0.61
N ILE A 182 -0.39 -10.99 -1.14
CA ILE A 182 0.85 -10.98 -0.34
C ILE A 182 0.76 -10.01 0.84
N VAL A 183 0.07 -8.87 0.69
CA VAL A 183 -0.18 -7.95 1.82
C VAL A 183 -1.10 -8.57 2.85
N GLY A 184 -2.21 -9.19 2.42
CA GLY A 184 -3.10 -9.91 3.33
C GLY A 184 -2.38 -11.02 4.10
N ALA A 185 -1.60 -11.84 3.40
CA ALA A 185 -0.81 -12.90 4.02
C ALA A 185 0.21 -12.34 5.01
N ASN A 186 0.90 -11.25 4.66
CA ASN A 186 1.85 -10.59 5.55
C ASN A 186 1.15 -10.01 6.79
N ILE A 187 -0.08 -9.48 6.70
CA ILE A 187 -0.84 -9.01 7.87
C ILE A 187 -1.11 -10.16 8.85
N LEU A 188 -1.42 -11.36 8.36
CA LEU A 188 -1.59 -12.55 9.22
C LEU A 188 -0.32 -12.89 10.02
N VAL A 189 0.86 -12.60 9.46
CA VAL A 189 2.17 -12.79 10.11
C VAL A 189 2.54 -11.58 10.98
N GLY A 190 2.23 -10.37 10.53
CA GLY A 190 2.61 -9.10 11.14
C GLY A 190 2.02 -8.91 12.54
N ARG A 191 0.98 -9.66 12.91
CA ARG A 191 0.47 -9.63 14.30
C ARG A 191 1.34 -10.37 15.31
N CYS A 192 2.45 -10.97 14.87
CA CYS A 192 3.50 -11.44 15.77
C CYS A 192 4.34 -10.29 16.37
N ILE A 193 4.20 -9.05 15.90
CA ILE A 193 5.01 -7.89 16.33
C ILE A 193 4.21 -6.76 16.94
#